data_AF-A0A3D1RJK9-F1
#
_entry.id   AF-A0A3D1RJK9-F1
#
_cell.length_a   1.000
_cell.length_b   1.000
_cell.length_c   1.000
_cell.angle_alpha   90.00
_cell.angle_beta   90.00
_cell.angle_gamma   90.00
#
_symmetry.space_group_name_H-M   'P 1'
#
loop_
_entity.id
_entity.type
_entity.pdbx_description
1 polymer ?
#
loop_
_entity_poly.entity_id
_entity_poly.type
_entity_poly.pdbx_seq_one_letter_code
_entity_poly.pdbx_strand_id
1 'polypeptide(L)'
;MPELKRVIAAYGNEVVMEPSLDEALIKLFGESPPKTPGTTTTQENEVAGNDIKQLAQQARDYYDSANELLRQGDWAGYGNNINKLNEVIKRMEEIAGK
;
A
#
# COMPACT_ATOMS: atom_id res chain seq x y z
N MET A 1 -20.98 4.84 -35.73
CA MET A 1 -19.68 4.71 -35.03
C MET A 1 -19.91 4.99 -33.56
N PRO A 2 -19.69 4.03 -32.64
CA PRO A 2 -19.84 4.26 -31.21
C PRO A 2 -18.57 4.88 -30.60
N GLU A 3 -18.78 5.91 -29.80
CA GLU A 3 -17.81 6.69 -29.03
C GLU A 3 -17.32 5.93 -27.79
N LEU A 4 -16.01 5.65 -27.67
CA LEU A 4 -15.44 5.02 -26.47
C LEU A 4 -15.36 6.03 -25.32
N LYS A 5 -16.27 5.93 -24.35
CA LYS A 5 -16.16 6.63 -23.06
C LYS A 5 -15.34 5.76 -22.12
N ARG A 6 -14.16 6.24 -21.68
CA ARG A 6 -13.33 5.56 -20.67
C ARG A 6 -13.43 6.32 -19.35
N VAL A 7 -13.56 5.60 -18.25
CA VAL A 7 -13.61 6.17 -16.90
C VAL A 7 -12.19 6.19 -16.35
N ILE A 8 -11.75 7.37 -15.89
CA ILE A 8 -10.43 7.55 -15.28
C ILE A 8 -10.69 7.80 -13.79
N ALA A 9 -10.13 6.96 -12.94
CA ALA A 9 -10.16 7.13 -11.48
C ALA A 9 -8.75 7.37 -10.98
N ALA A 10 -8.58 8.39 -10.13
CA ALA A 10 -7.31 8.78 -9.57
C ALA A 10 -7.43 8.93 -8.05
N TYR A 11 -6.55 8.26 -7.30
CA TYR A 11 -6.45 8.41 -5.85
C TYR A 11 -4.97 8.63 -5.49
N GLY A 12 -4.65 9.81 -4.97
CA GLY A 12 -3.27 10.20 -4.67
C GLY A 12 -2.40 10.25 -5.93
N ASN A 13 -1.42 9.34 -6.02
CA ASN A 13 -0.49 9.21 -7.15
C ASN A 13 -0.83 8.05 -8.11
N GLU A 14 -1.91 7.32 -7.86
CA GLU A 14 -2.30 6.16 -8.66
C GLU A 14 -3.47 6.52 -9.59
N VAL A 15 -3.29 6.27 -10.90
CA VAL A 15 -4.27 6.56 -11.94
C VAL A 15 -4.52 5.28 -12.73
N VAL A 16 -5.77 4.80 -12.70
CA VAL A 16 -6.18 3.62 -13.45
C VAL A 16 -7.22 4.02 -14.50
N MET A 17 -7.14 3.39 -15.67
CA MET A 17 -8.05 3.62 -16.79
C MET A 17 -8.75 2.31 -17.14
N GLU A 18 -9.96 2.15 -16.61
CA GLU A 18 -10.79 0.97 -16.84
C GLU A 18 -12.06 1.34 -17.62
N PRO A 19 -12.67 0.36 -18.32
CA PRO A 19 -13.90 0.60 -19.05
C PRO A 19 -15.10 0.89 -18.14
N SER A 20 -15.02 0.54 -16.84
CA SER A 20 -16.08 0.73 -15.85
C SER A 20 -15.53 1.25 -14.51
N LEU A 21 -16.36 2.00 -13.77
CA LEU A 21 -15.99 2.55 -12.45
C LEU A 21 -15.72 1.44 -11.43
N ASP A 22 -16.54 0.38 -11.43
CA ASP A 22 -16.39 -0.76 -10.51
C ASP A 22 -15.04 -1.47 -10.70
N GLU A 23 -14.61 -1.64 -11.95
CA GLU A 23 -13.30 -2.23 -12.27
C GLU A 23 -12.15 -1.31 -11.85
N ALA A 24 -12.30 0.01 -12.01
CA ALA A 24 -11.32 0.99 -11.56
C ALA A 24 -11.18 1.01 -10.03
N LEU A 25 -12.30 0.89 -9.31
CA LEU A 25 -12.31 0.85 -7.85
C LEU A 25 -11.73 -0.46 -7.30
N ILE A 26 -12.04 -1.59 -7.94
CA ILE A 26 -11.44 -2.89 -7.58
C ILE A 26 -9.93 -2.88 -7.85
N LYS A 27 -9.46 -2.21 -8.90
CA LYS A 27 -8.01 -2.06 -9.14
C LYS A 27 -7.32 -1.12 -8.14
N LEU A 28 -7.97 -0.02 -7.78
CA LEU A 28 -7.41 0.97 -6.84
C LEU A 28 -7.46 0.51 -5.37
N PHE A 29 -8.43 -0.33 -5.00
CA PHE A 29 -8.71 -0.68 -3.60
C PHE A 29 -8.88 -2.18 -3.33
N GLY A 30 -8.95 -3.02 -4.37
CA GLY A 30 -9.09 -4.46 -4.27
C GLY A 30 -7.74 -5.17 -4.36
N GLU A 31 -7.42 -5.90 -3.29
CA GLU A 31 -6.28 -6.80 -3.20
C GLU A 31 -6.16 -7.68 -4.45
N SER A 32 -5.05 -7.57 -5.20
CA SER A 32 -4.76 -8.48 -6.32
C SER A 32 -3.37 -9.08 -6.22
N PRO A 33 -3.30 -10.42 -6.18
CA PRO A 33 -2.25 -11.17 -6.88
C PRO A 33 -2.89 -12.08 -7.96
N PRO A 34 -2.11 -12.75 -8.82
CA PRO A 34 -0.84 -12.38 -9.46
C PRO A 34 -0.86 -12.66 -11.00
N LYS A 35 0.05 -12.07 -11.80
CA LYS A 35 0.50 -12.71 -13.06
C LYS A 35 1.85 -12.21 -13.61
N THR A 36 2.88 -13.00 -13.30
CA THR A 36 3.99 -13.57 -14.13
C THR A 36 4.23 -13.08 -15.58
N PRO A 37 5.36 -13.46 -16.23
CA PRO A 37 6.78 -13.34 -15.85
C PRO A 37 7.63 -12.76 -17.01
N GLY A 38 8.47 -11.77 -16.77
CA GLY A 38 9.39 -11.30 -17.83
C GLY A 38 10.28 -10.13 -17.42
N THR A 39 11.57 -10.30 -17.70
CA THR A 39 12.65 -9.29 -17.65
C THR A 39 13.35 -9.15 -16.30
N THR A 40 14.29 -10.06 -16.11
CA THR A 40 15.46 -9.97 -15.23
C THR A 40 16.28 -8.70 -15.51
N THR A 41 16.70 -8.05 -14.41
CA THR A 41 17.77 -7.01 -14.28
C THR A 41 17.34 -5.56 -14.01
N THR A 42 16.04 -5.21 -14.01
CA THR A 42 15.56 -3.94 -13.40
C THR A 42 14.57 -4.14 -12.25
N GLN A 43 14.10 -5.38 -12.07
CA GLN A 43 13.06 -5.69 -11.09
C GLN A 43 13.51 -5.43 -9.65
N GLU A 44 14.73 -5.79 -9.24
CA GLU A 44 15.12 -5.77 -7.82
C GLU A 44 14.93 -4.41 -7.13
N ASN A 45 15.23 -3.32 -7.84
CA ASN A 45 15.08 -1.97 -7.28
C ASN A 45 13.62 -1.46 -7.30
N GLU A 46 12.83 -1.93 -8.27
CA GLU A 46 11.40 -1.59 -8.39
C GLU A 46 10.56 -2.42 -7.40
N VAL A 47 10.94 -3.67 -7.13
CA VAL A 47 10.31 -4.49 -6.08
C VAL A 47 10.65 -3.90 -4.72
N ALA A 48 11.93 -3.62 -4.43
CA ALA A 48 12.35 -3.00 -3.17
C ALA A 48 11.68 -1.63 -2.94
N GLY A 49 11.52 -0.81 -3.98
CA GLY A 49 10.80 0.46 -3.91
C GLY A 49 9.29 0.30 -3.62
N ASN A 50 8.65 -0.73 -4.19
CA ASN A 50 7.26 -1.07 -3.89
C ASN A 50 7.10 -1.64 -2.48
N ASP A 51 8.03 -2.49 -2.03
CA ASP A 51 8.07 -3.03 -0.66
C ASP A 51 8.21 -1.91 0.38
N ILE A 52 9.10 -0.93 0.15
CA ILE A 52 9.24 0.25 1.03
C ILE A 52 7.93 1.06 1.09
N LYS A 53 7.27 1.29 -0.04
CA LYS A 53 5.98 2.01 -0.07
C LYS A 53 4.89 1.27 0.69
N GLN A 54 4.81 -0.06 0.54
CA GLN A 54 3.83 -0.88 1.28
C GLN A 54 4.11 -0.87 2.78
N LEU A 55 5.37 -0.97 3.19
CA LEU A 55 5.78 -0.85 4.59
C LEU A 55 5.45 0.55 5.16
N ALA A 56 5.64 1.61 4.37
CA ALA A 56 5.29 2.97 4.80
C ALA A 56 3.78 3.14 5.04
N GLN A 57 2.95 2.52 4.20
CA GLN A 57 1.50 2.51 4.41
C GLN A 57 1.13 1.73 5.68
N GLN A 58 1.68 0.52 5.86
CA GLN A 58 1.43 -0.28 7.06
C GLN A 58 1.87 0.44 8.34
N ALA A 59 3.00 1.14 8.31
CA ALA A 59 3.46 1.96 9.42
C ALA A 59 2.43 3.06 9.77
N ARG A 60 1.87 3.73 8.75
CA ARG A 60 0.83 4.73 8.97
C ARG A 60 -0.43 4.13 9.59
N ASP A 61 -0.87 2.98 9.10
CA ASP A 61 -2.07 2.30 9.60
C ASP A 61 -1.91 1.89 11.08
N TYR A 62 -0.73 1.37 11.46
CA TYR A 62 -0.43 1.05 12.87
C TYR A 62 -0.38 2.30 13.75
N TYR A 63 0.20 3.39 13.26
CA TYR A 63 0.24 4.66 13.99
C TYR A 63 -1.16 5.24 14.22
N ASP A 64 -2.00 5.27 13.18
CA ASP A 64 -3.36 5.78 13.26
C ASP A 64 -4.22 4.92 14.20
N SER A 65 -4.09 3.59 14.10
CA SER A 65 -4.75 2.64 15.01
C SER A 65 -4.27 2.82 16.46
N ALA A 66 -2.97 3.04 16.67
CA ALA A 66 -2.43 3.31 18.00
C ALA A 66 -3.06 4.58 18.59
N ASN A 67 -3.09 5.68 17.83
CA ASN A 67 -3.68 6.94 18.28
C ASN A 67 -5.16 6.82 18.61
N GLU A 68 -5.90 6.01 17.86
CA GLU A 68 -7.31 5.75 18.13
C GLU A 68 -7.50 4.95 19.43
N LEU A 69 -6.68 3.91 19.64
CA LEU A 69 -6.67 3.15 20.90
C LEU A 69 -6.26 4.01 22.10
N LEU A 70 -5.32 4.93 21.92
CA LEU A 70 -4.93 5.91 22.94
C LEU A 70 -6.12 6.81 23.33
N ARG A 71 -6.91 7.30 22.36
CA ARG A 71 -8.12 8.09 22.62
C ARG A 71 -9.20 7.29 23.35
N GLN A 72 -9.31 6.00 23.04
CA GLN A 72 -10.23 5.09 23.69
C GLN A 72 -9.75 4.63 25.08
N GLY A 73 -8.52 5.00 25.48
CA GLY A 73 -7.92 4.60 26.74
C GLY A 73 -7.43 3.15 26.77
N ASP A 74 -7.27 2.50 25.61
CA ASP A 74 -6.66 1.18 25.49
C ASP A 74 -5.13 1.29 25.35
N TRP A 75 -4.47 1.39 26.50
CA TRP A 75 -3.01 1.50 26.60
C TRP A 75 -2.29 0.22 26.13
N ALA A 76 -2.90 -0.95 26.32
CA ALA A 76 -2.31 -2.22 25.92
C ALA A 76 -2.35 -2.38 24.38
N GLY A 77 -3.50 -2.04 23.78
CA GLY A 77 -3.69 -1.97 22.34
C GLY A 77 -2.76 -0.95 21.68
N TYR A 78 -2.62 0.25 22.27
CA TYR A 78 -1.66 1.25 21.84
C TYR A 78 -0.23 0.69 21.81
N GLY A 79 0.24 0.13 22.94
CA GLY A 79 1.61 -0.41 23.03
C GLY A 79 1.87 -1.53 22.02
N ASN A 80 0.90 -2.40 21.78
CA ASN A 80 1.00 -3.44 20.76
C ASN A 80 1.14 -2.85 19.33
N ASN A 81 0.35 -1.81 18.99
CA ASN A 81 0.45 -1.16 17.69
C ASN A 81 1.78 -0.42 17.52
N ILE A 82 2.30 0.23 18.57
CA ILE A 82 3.63 0.84 18.55
C ILE A 82 4.74 -0.21 18.34
N ASN A 83 4.63 -1.39 18.94
CA ASN A 83 5.59 -2.47 18.69
C ASN A 83 5.55 -2.93 17.23
N LYS A 84 4.36 -3.11 16.65
CA LYS A 84 4.19 -3.46 15.23
C LYS A 84 4.74 -2.38 14.30
N LEU A 85 4.51 -1.11 14.63
CA LEU A 85 5.07 0.03 13.91
C LEU A 85 6.60 -0.02 13.89
N ASN A 86 7.23 -0.26 15.04
CA ASN A 86 8.69 -0.38 15.13
C ASN A 86 9.24 -1.54 14.28
N GLU A 87 8.56 -2.68 14.25
CA GLU A 87 8.95 -3.81 13.40
C GLU A 87 8.89 -3.47 11.91
N VAL A 88 7.86 -2.74 11.49
CA VAL A 88 7.72 -2.28 10.08
C VAL A 88 8.81 -1.28 9.70
N ILE A 89 9.12 -0.33 10.58
CA ILE A 89 10.19 0.64 10.36
C ILE A 89 11.54 -0.06 10.24
N LYS A 90 11.85 -1.02 11.13
CA LYS A 90 13.08 -1.82 11.03
C LYS A 90 13.19 -2.52 9.69
N ARG A 91 12.13 -3.18 9.21
CA ARG A 91 12.13 -3.83 7.89
C ARG A 91 12.38 -2.83 6.76
N MET A 92 11.83 -1.63 6.87
CA MET A 92 12.06 -0.56 5.89
C MET A 92 13.54 -0.13 5.89
N GLU A 93 14.15 0.03 7.07
CA GLU A 93 15.58 0.34 7.20
C GLU A 93 16.47 -0.79 6.64
N GLU A 94 16.11 -2.05 6.88
CA GLU A 94 16.82 -3.21 6.34
C GLU A 94 16.76 -3.32 4.81
N ILE A 95 15.64 -2.89 4.20
CA ILE A 95 15.49 -2.88 2.75
C ILE A 95 16.18 -1.65 2.14
N ALA A 96 16.06 -0.48 2.78
CA ALA A 96 16.69 0.76 2.30
C ALA A 96 18.22 0.78 2.48
N GLY A 97 18.75 0.00 3.43
CA GLY A 97 20.19 -0.16 3.66
C GLY A 97 20.87 -1.25 2.83
N LYS A 98 20.11 -2.00 2.02
CA LYS A 98 20.63 -2.93 1.01
C LYS A 98 20.83 -2.22 -0.32
#